data_AF-A0A350IX41-F1
#
_entry.id   AF-A0A350IX41-F1
#
_cell.length_a   1.000
_cell.length_b   1.000
_cell.length_c   1.000
_cell.angle_alpha   90.00
_cell.angle_beta   90.00
_cell.angle_gamma   90.00
#
_symmetry.space_group_name_H-M   'P 1'
#
loop_
_entity.id
_entity.type
_entity.pdbx_description
1 polymer ?
#
loop_
_entity_poly.entity_id
_entity_poly.type
_entity_poly.pdbx_seq_one_letter_code
_entity_poly.pdbx_strand_id
1 'polypeptide(L)' 'YEHAHEYGFILRYPEGKEKITGYTFEPWHYRYVGTDVSNAIYEMGPDTTFEEYYGINHDGQS' A
#
# COMPACT_ATOMS: atom_id res chain seq x y z
N TYR A 1 5.97 -3.14 8.88
CA TYR A 1 6.32 -2.07 7.91
C TYR A 1 6.50 -0.70 8.57
N GLU A 2 6.53 -0.62 9.91
CA GLU A 2 6.59 0.64 10.67
C GLU A 2 7.69 1.60 10.22
N HIS A 3 8.86 1.10 9.81
CA HIS A 3 9.97 1.92 9.30
C HIS A 3 10.17 1.87 7.79
N ALA A 4 9.38 1.08 7.05
CA ALA A 4 9.59 0.91 5.61
C ALA A 4 9.45 2.23 4.84
N HIS A 5 8.54 3.10 5.32
CA HIS A 5 8.28 4.39 4.71
C HIS A 5 9.49 5.33 4.75
N GLU A 6 10.34 5.22 5.79
CA GLU A 6 11.56 6.02 5.94
C GLU A 6 12.56 5.77 4.79
N TYR A 7 12.46 4.62 4.14
CA TYR A 7 13.33 4.20 3.04
C TYR A 7 12.64 4.24 1.67
N GLY A 8 11.44 4.80 1.57
CA GLY A 8 10.70 4.89 0.31
C GLY A 8 9.85 3.66 -0.03
N PHE A 9 9.60 2.77 0.92
CA PHE A 9 8.87 1.52 0.72
C PHE A 9 7.53 1.49 1.45
N ILE A 10 6.58 0.78 0.87
CA ILE A 10 5.30 0.41 1.50
C ILE A 10 5.17 -1.11 1.55
N LEU A 11 4.46 -1.65 2.54
CA LEU A 11 3.94 -3.02 2.43
C LEU A 11 2.84 -3.01 1.38
N ARG A 12 3.07 -3.67 0.25
CA ARG A 12 2.20 -3.52 -0.92
C ARG A 12 0.84 -4.21 -0.74
N TYR A 13 0.83 -5.32 0.00
CA TYR A 13 -0.36 -6.15 0.23
C TYR A 13 -0.52 -6.41 1.74
N PRO A 14 -1.06 -5.43 2.49
CA PRO A 14 -1.36 -5.56 3.91
C PRO A 14 -2.54 -6.52 4.17
N GLU A 15 -2.59 -7.05 5.39
CA GLU A 15 -3.62 -8.01 5.83
C GLU A 15 -5.02 -7.37 5.82
N GLY A 16 -6.01 -8.08 5.29
CA GLY A 16 -7.41 -7.62 5.30
C GLY A 16 -7.77 -6.62 4.20
N LYS A 17 -6.85 -6.31 3.27
CA LYS A 17 -7.06 -5.37 2.16
C LYS A 17 -7.23 -6.07 0.81
N GLU A 18 -7.49 -7.37 0.78
CA GLU A 18 -7.59 -8.19 -0.44
C GLU A 18 -8.66 -7.70 -1.41
N LYS A 19 -9.76 -7.15 -0.88
CA LYS A 19 -10.85 -6.59 -1.69
C LYS A 19 -10.43 -5.33 -2.45
N ILE A 20 -9.38 -4.64 -1.98
CA ILE A 20 -8.88 -3.41 -2.57
C ILE A 20 -7.69 -3.74 -3.48
N THR A 21 -6.74 -4.52 -2.99
CA THR A 21 -5.50 -4.80 -3.73
C THR A 21 -5.63 -5.92 -4.75
N GLY A 22 -6.59 -6.84 -4.57
CA GLY A 22 -6.73 -8.07 -5.36
C GLY A 22 -5.75 -9.18 -4.99
N TYR A 23 -4.87 -8.97 -4.01
CA TYR A 23 -3.86 -9.93 -3.55
C TYR A 23 -4.03 -10.23 -2.06
N THR A 24 -3.82 -11.49 -1.68
CA THR A 24 -3.76 -11.92 -0.27
C THR A 24 -2.65 -11.19 0.49
N PHE A 25 -2.72 -11.19 1.82
CA PHE A 25 -1.62 -10.70 2.66
C PHE A 25 -0.25 -11.29 2.26
N GLU A 26 0.70 -10.43 1.91
CA GLU A 26 2.08 -10.81 1.58
C GLU A 26 3.08 -10.01 2.42
N PRO A 27 3.43 -10.44 3.65
CA PRO A 27 4.30 -9.68 4.56
C PRO A 27 5.72 -9.42 4.02
N TRP A 28 6.12 -10.14 2.98
CA TRP A 28 7.43 -9.99 2.31
C TRP A 28 7.41 -8.99 1.15
N HIS A 29 6.24 -8.58 0.66
CA HIS A 29 6.13 -7.80 -0.58
C HIS A 29 6.20 -6.30 -0.32
N TYR A 30 7.41 -5.75 -0.40
CA TYR A 30 7.63 -4.31 -0.31
C TYR A 30 7.75 -3.68 -1.69
N ARG A 31 7.09 -2.53 -1.87
CA ARG A 31 7.13 -1.76 -3.11
C ARG A 31 7.79 -0.41 -2.87
N TYR A 32 8.84 -0.12 -3.63
CA TYR A 32 9.43 1.21 -3.67
C TYR A 32 8.49 2.18 -4.41
N VAL A 33 8.20 3.29 -3.76
CA VAL A 33 7.36 4.39 -4.27
C VAL A 33 8.03 5.77 -4.10
N GLY A 34 9.21 5.83 -3.50
CA GLY A 34 9.88 7.07 -3.11
C GLY A 34 9.45 7.56 -1.73
N THR A 35 10.33 8.27 -1.03
CA THR A 35 10.15 8.67 0.38
C THR A 35 8.93 9.56 0.59
N ASP A 36 8.67 10.49 -0.33
CA ASP A 36 7.56 11.43 -0.20
C ASP A 36 6.21 10.70 -0.22
N VAL A 37 6.04 9.76 -1.16
CA VAL A 37 4.81 8.97 -1.31
C VAL A 37 4.67 7.96 -0.18
N SER A 38 5.73 7.25 0.19
CA SER A 38 5.65 6.27 1.26
C SER A 38 5.34 6.91 2.62
N ASN A 39 5.89 8.09 2.90
CA ASN A 39 5.57 8.86 4.11
C ASN A 39 4.10 9.30 4.11
N ALA A 40 3.60 9.85 3.00
CA ALA A 40 2.21 10.28 2.91
C ALA A 40 1.22 9.10 3.08
N ILE A 41 1.54 7.93 2.50
CA ILE A 41 0.75 6.71 2.70
C ILE A 41 0.76 6.31 4.18
N TYR A 42 1.93 6.29 4.82
CA TYR A 42 2.07 5.92 6.23
C TYR A 42 1.30 6.85 7.17
N GLU A 43 1.31 8.17 6.90
CA GLU A 43 0.56 9.18 7.65
C GLU A 43 -0.95 9.03 7.56
N MET A 44 -1.48 8.56 6.41
CA MET A 44 -2.90 8.23 6.27
C MET A 44 -3.29 6.99 7.08
N GLY A 45 -2.36 6.05 7.20
CA GLY A 45 -2.51 4.85 8.00
C GLY A 45 -1.48 3.80 7.59
N PRO A 46 -0.88 3.08 8.53
CA PRO A 46 0.14 2.06 8.26
C PRO A 46 -0.28 0.95 7.27
N ASP A 47 -1.58 0.67 7.18
CA ASP A 47 -2.20 -0.32 6.29
C ASP A 47 -2.88 0.30 5.06
N THR A 48 -2.71 1.62 4.84
CA THR A 48 -3.23 2.31 3.65
C THR A 48 -2.59 1.71 2.41
N THR A 49 -3.44 1.26 1.48
CA THR A 49 -3.00 0.67 0.22
C THR A 49 -2.59 1.75 -0.78
N PHE A 50 -1.84 1.33 -1.80
CA PHE A 50 -1.49 2.20 -2.92
C PHE A 50 -2.76 2.68 -3.65
N GLU A 51 -3.74 1.80 -3.81
CA GLU A 51 -5.04 2.08 -4.41
C GLU A 51 -5.82 3.15 -3.63
N GLU A 52 -5.91 3.01 -2.30
CA GLU A 52 -6.58 4.00 -1.45
C GLU A 52 -5.92 5.38 -1.57
N TYR A 53 -4.59 5.44 -1.60
CA TYR A 53 -3.84 6.70 -1.74
C TYR A 53 -4.06 7.38 -3.10
N TYR A 54 -4.11 6.62 -4.19
CA TYR A 54 -4.33 7.16 -5.54
C TYR A 54 -5.82 7.23 -5.95
N GLY A 55 -6.75 6.81 -5.08
CA GLY A 55 -8.18 6.72 -5.39
C GLY A 55 -8.49 5.76 -6.55
N ILE A 56 -7.74 4.66 -6.67
CA ILE A 56 -7.92 3.66 -7.72
C ILE A 56 -9.02 2.70 -7.26
N ASN A 57 -10.13 2.67 -8.00
CA ASN A 57 -11.20 1.70 -7.80
C ASN A 57 -11.11 0.61 -8.87
N HIS A 58 -11.17 -0.66 -8.45
CA HIS A 58 -11.22 -1.81 -9.35
C HIS A 58 -12.65 -2.16 -9.79
N ASP A 59 -13.56 -1.17 -9.82
CA ASP A 59 -15.01 -1.35 -10.01
C ASP A 59 -15.43 -1.64 -11.47
N GLY A 60 -14.51 -2.12 -12.30
CA GLY A 60 -14.85 -2.53 -13.66
C GLY A 60 -13.70 -2.40 -14.62
N GLN A 61 -12.81 -3.39 -14.63
CA GLN A 61 -12.22 -3.86 -15.87
C GLN A 61 -12.29 -5.40 -15.91
N SER A 62 -13.15 -5.82 -16.85
CA SER A 62 -13.15 -7.03 -17.70
C SER A 62 -11.98 -7.99 -17.59
#